data_AF-A0A151AH12-F1
#
_entry.id   AF-A0A151AH12-F1
#
_cell.length_a   1.000
_cell.length_b   1.000
_cell.length_c   1.000
_cell.angle_alpha   90.00
_cell.angle_beta   90.00
_cell.angle_gamma   90.00
#
_symmetry.space_group_name_H-M   'P 1'
#
loop_
_entity.id
_entity.type
_entity.pdbx_description
1 polymer ?
#
loop_
_entity_poly.entity_id
_entity_poly.type
_entity_poly.pdbx_seq_one_letter_code
_entity_poly.pdbx_strand_id
1 'polypeptide(L)'
;MAIDPQFDQNREKAGTHEGHDVWGPVEEPEQLGIHGTHVAVDFDICLADGACLKDCPVDVFEWVDTPGHPESEIKADPANEAQCIDCMLCVDVCPVDAIDVDSGRV
;
A
#
# COMPACT_ATOMS: atom_id res chain seq x y z
N MET A 1 9.24 -3.78 -9.81
CA MET A 1 10.28 -3.29 -8.88
C MET A 1 9.61 -3.33 -7.51
N ALA A 2 10.29 -3.79 -6.46
CA ALA A 2 9.71 -3.79 -5.13
C ALA A 2 9.48 -2.36 -4.63
N ILE A 3 8.56 -2.20 -3.68
CA ILE A 3 8.40 -0.96 -2.92
C ILE A 3 9.75 -0.52 -2.32
N ASP A 4 9.99 0.79 -2.27
CA ASP A 4 11.18 1.36 -1.65
C ASP A 4 11.03 1.39 -0.13
N PRO A 5 11.80 0.62 0.66
CA PRO A 5 11.67 0.57 2.12
C PRO A 5 12.14 1.86 2.83
N GLN A 6 12.56 2.90 2.09
CA GLN A 6 12.87 4.22 2.64
C GLN A 6 11.96 5.31 2.09
N PHE A 7 10.79 4.94 1.54
CA PHE A 7 9.83 5.86 0.95
C PHE A 7 9.44 7.01 1.89
N ASP A 8 9.31 6.73 3.19
CA ASP A 8 8.93 7.67 4.25
C ASP A 8 10.00 8.74 4.51
N GLN A 9 11.23 8.49 4.06
CA GLN A 9 12.37 9.39 4.22
C GLN A 9 12.72 10.16 2.94
N ASN A 10 12.40 9.59 1.78
CA ASN A 10 12.85 10.10 0.48
C ASN A 10 11.73 10.58 -0.45
N ARG A 11 10.46 10.33 -0.11
CA ARG A 11 9.29 10.89 -0.80
C ARG A 11 8.63 11.97 0.05
N GLU A 12 7.89 12.84 -0.62
CA GLU A 12 7.08 13.85 0.03
C GLU A 12 5.65 13.32 0.26
N LYS A 13 5.08 13.63 1.41
CA LYS A 13 3.66 13.38 1.69
C LYS A 13 2.81 14.23 0.74
N ALA A 14 2.13 13.58 -0.19
CA ALA A 14 1.27 14.22 -1.19
C ALA A 14 -0.15 14.47 -0.65
N GLY A 15 -0.62 13.67 0.31
CA GLY A 15 -1.96 13.82 0.86
C GLY A 15 -2.30 12.78 1.93
N THR A 16 -3.60 12.54 2.07
CA THR A 16 -4.18 11.52 2.96
C THR A 16 -5.36 10.85 2.25
N HIS A 17 -5.50 9.54 2.40
CA HIS A 17 -6.61 8.74 1.89
C HIS A 17 -7.19 7.93 3.05
N GLU A 18 -8.50 8.01 3.28
CA GLU A 18 -9.25 7.26 4.31
C GLU A 18 -8.60 7.10 5.70
N GLY A 19 -7.81 8.08 6.13
CA GLY A 19 -7.19 8.09 7.47
C GLY A 19 -5.70 7.73 7.51
N HIS A 20 -5.10 7.33 6.38
CA HIS A 20 -3.67 7.09 6.25
C HIS A 20 -3.01 8.09 5.28
N ASP A 21 -1.69 8.15 5.31
CA ASP A 21 -0.88 9.06 4.51
C ASP A 21 -0.65 8.54 3.09
N VAL A 22 -0.55 9.46 2.12
CA VAL A 22 -0.20 9.14 0.73
C VAL A 22 1.13 9.81 0.40
N TRP A 23 2.08 9.03 -0.09
CA TRP A 23 3.44 9.41 -0.41
C TRP A 23 3.64 9.47 -1.92
N GLY A 24 4.00 10.65 -2.42
CA GLY A 24 4.02 10.93 -3.85
C GLY A 24 5.24 10.37 -4.58
N PRO A 25 5.39 10.67 -5.88
CA PRO A 25 4.49 11.52 -6.69
C PRO A 25 3.10 10.89 -6.89
N VAL A 26 2.11 11.75 -7.13
CA VAL A 26 0.73 11.37 -7.49
C VAL A 26 0.34 12.17 -8.72
N GLU A 27 0.12 11.48 -9.82
CA GLU A 27 -0.31 12.00 -11.12
C GLU A 27 -1.41 11.06 -11.65
N GLU A 28 -2.65 11.29 -11.23
CA GLU A 28 -3.77 10.40 -11.58
C GLU A 28 -4.08 10.43 -13.09
N PRO A 29 -4.48 9.29 -13.68
CA PRO A 29 -4.62 7.96 -13.06
C PRO A 29 -3.36 7.09 -13.13
N GLU A 30 -2.28 7.52 -13.81
CA GLU A 30 -1.14 6.67 -14.11
C GLU A 30 -0.18 6.46 -12.93
N GLN A 31 -0.17 7.38 -11.97
CA GLN A 31 0.69 7.32 -10.80
C GLN A 31 -0.08 7.71 -9.54
N LEU A 32 -0.20 6.79 -8.59
CA LEU A 32 -0.96 6.92 -7.35
C LEU A 32 -0.07 6.91 -6.11
N GLY A 33 1.20 6.54 -6.28
CA GLY A 33 2.19 6.57 -5.20
C GLY A 33 1.97 5.47 -4.16
N ILE A 34 2.42 5.73 -2.93
CA ILE A 34 2.40 4.76 -1.84
C ILE A 34 1.37 5.20 -0.79
N HIS A 35 0.44 4.31 -0.48
CA HIS A 35 -0.60 4.51 0.52
C HIS A 35 -0.22 3.83 1.83
N GLY A 36 -0.35 4.52 2.95
CA GLY A 36 0.00 4.03 4.29
C GLY A 36 1.43 4.35 4.73
N THR A 37 1.68 4.20 6.02
CA THR A 37 2.97 4.53 6.66
C THR A 37 3.50 3.34 7.45
N HIS A 38 2.74 2.81 8.41
CA HIS A 38 3.11 1.60 9.15
C HIS A 38 2.92 0.38 8.26
N VAL A 39 1.79 0.31 7.55
CA VAL A 39 1.56 -0.66 6.47
C VAL A 39 1.41 0.11 5.18
N ALA A 40 2.43 0.03 4.33
CA ALA A 40 2.50 0.78 3.10
C ALA A 40 2.26 -0.12 1.89
N VAL A 41 1.45 0.34 0.94
CA VAL A 41 1.18 -0.33 -0.33
C VAL A 41 1.51 0.61 -1.48
N ASP A 42 2.43 0.20 -2.34
CA ASP A 42 2.75 0.93 -3.56
C ASP A 42 1.69 0.63 -4.64
N PHE A 43 0.83 1.61 -4.90
CA PHE A 43 -0.28 1.47 -5.84
C PHE A 43 0.23 1.42 -7.29
N ASP A 44 1.42 1.95 -7.57
CA ASP A 44 2.03 1.97 -8.89
C ASP A 44 2.53 0.59 -9.33
N ILE A 45 2.62 -0.38 -8.41
CA ILE A 45 3.05 -1.76 -8.69
C ILE A 45 2.05 -2.83 -8.20
N CYS A 46 1.09 -2.46 -7.35
CA CYS A 46 0.05 -3.39 -6.89
C CYS A 46 -0.80 -3.90 -8.07
N LEU A 47 -0.84 -5.23 -8.25
CA LEU A 47 -1.54 -5.90 -9.35
C LEU A 47 -2.97 -6.35 -9.01
N ALA A 48 -3.50 -5.96 -7.86
CA ALA A 48 -4.75 -6.50 -7.32
C ALA A 48 -4.77 -8.04 -7.18
N ASP A 49 -3.65 -8.64 -6.79
CA ASP A 49 -3.55 -10.09 -6.57
C ASP A 49 -4.49 -10.58 -5.44
N GLY A 50 -4.58 -9.83 -4.34
CA GLY A 50 -5.53 -10.06 -3.27
C GLY A 50 -5.10 -11.07 -2.20
N ALA A 51 -3.93 -11.70 -2.30
CA ALA A 51 -3.41 -12.56 -1.23
C ALA A 51 -3.30 -11.84 0.12
N CYS A 52 -2.89 -10.56 0.12
CA CYS A 52 -2.81 -9.75 1.34
C CYS A 52 -4.16 -9.56 2.04
N LEU A 53 -5.26 -9.35 1.29
CA LEU A 53 -6.60 -9.27 1.88
C LEU A 53 -7.05 -10.62 2.45
N LYS A 54 -6.75 -11.71 1.73
CA LYS A 54 -7.19 -13.05 2.11
C LYS A 54 -6.48 -13.59 3.35
N ASP A 55 -5.18 -13.33 3.45
CA ASP A 55 -4.32 -13.95 4.46
C ASP A 55 -4.07 -13.03 5.67
N CYS A 56 -4.47 -11.75 5.61
CA CYS A 56 -4.38 -10.85 6.77
C CYS A 56 -5.35 -11.30 7.88
N PRO A 57 -4.87 -11.66 9.08
CA PRO A 57 -5.72 -12.17 10.15
C PRO A 57 -6.52 -11.08 10.88
N VAL A 58 -6.29 -9.81 10.55
CA VAL A 58 -6.82 -8.63 11.23
C VAL A 58 -7.41 -7.60 10.26
N ASP A 59 -7.68 -8.00 9.01
CA ASP A 59 -8.41 -7.21 8.01
C ASP A 59 -7.85 -5.78 7.79
N VAL A 60 -6.52 -5.65 7.66
CA VAL A 60 -5.85 -4.35 7.40
C VAL A 60 -6.27 -3.72 6.08
N PHE A 61 -6.54 -4.55 5.07
CA PHE A 61 -6.67 -4.12 3.68
C PHE A 61 -8.11 -4.13 3.19
N GLU A 62 -8.50 -3.11 2.44
CA GLU A 62 -9.76 -3.03 1.70
C GLU A 62 -9.50 -2.85 0.21
N TRP A 63 -10.52 -3.12 -0.63
CA TRP A 63 -10.42 -2.83 -2.07
C TRP A 63 -10.84 -1.38 -2.32
N VAL A 64 -10.00 -0.63 -3.02
CA VAL A 64 -10.34 0.70 -3.56
C VAL A 64 -10.29 0.68 -5.09
N ASP A 65 -11.22 1.39 -5.73
CA ASP A 65 -11.26 1.53 -7.19
C ASP A 65 -10.20 2.53 -7.66
N THR A 66 -9.41 2.15 -8.67
CA THR A 66 -8.38 2.98 -9.33
C THR A 66 -8.52 2.93 -10.85
N PRO A 67 -9.64 3.45 -11.39
CA PRO A 67 -9.96 3.29 -12.81
C PRO A 67 -8.94 4.00 -13.71
N GLY A 68 -8.47 3.29 -14.74
CA GLY A 68 -7.51 3.81 -15.71
C GLY A 68 -6.04 3.65 -15.33
N HIS A 69 -5.73 3.10 -14.14
CA HIS A 69 -4.35 2.85 -13.74
C HIS A 69 -3.76 1.67 -14.54
N PRO A 70 -2.51 1.77 -15.05
CA PRO A 70 -1.92 0.79 -15.95
C PRO A 70 -1.79 -0.62 -15.37
N GLU A 71 -1.47 -0.74 -14.08
CA GLU A 71 -1.26 -2.05 -13.43
C GLU A 71 -2.55 -2.79 -13.04
N SER A 72 -3.58 -2.09 -12.55
CA SER A 72 -4.88 -2.68 -12.16
C SER A 72 -5.93 -1.60 -11.89
N GLU A 73 -7.20 -1.93 -12.12
CA GLU A 73 -8.36 -1.04 -11.91
C GLU A 73 -8.84 -0.96 -10.45
N ILE A 74 -8.26 -1.76 -9.56
CA ILE A 74 -8.49 -1.75 -8.11
C ILE A 74 -7.16 -1.94 -7.37
N LYS A 75 -7.06 -1.54 -6.11
CA LYS A 75 -5.86 -1.69 -5.26
C LYS A 75 -6.21 -2.16 -3.86
N ALA A 76 -5.26 -2.84 -3.22
CA ALA A 76 -5.33 -3.19 -1.81
C ALA A 76 -4.93 -1.96 -0.97
N ASP A 77 -5.92 -1.24 -0.46
CA ASP A 77 -5.72 -0.05 0.36
C ASP A 77 -5.52 -0.43 1.83
N PRO A 78 -4.50 0.09 2.54
CA PRO A 78 -4.24 -0.22 3.94
C PRO A 78 -5.15 0.60 4.90
N ALA A 79 -6.46 0.60 4.65
CA ALA A 79 -7.47 1.38 5.36
C ALA A 79 -7.40 1.23 6.90
N ASN A 80 -7.01 0.05 7.38
CA ASN A 80 -6.92 -0.26 8.80
C ASN A 80 -5.47 -0.51 9.26
N GLU A 81 -4.47 0.21 8.72
CA GLU A 81 -3.05 -0.01 9.06
C GLU A 81 -2.76 -0.01 10.58
N ALA A 82 -3.51 0.76 11.37
CA ALA A 82 -3.39 0.81 12.83
C ALA A 82 -3.76 -0.51 13.54
N GLN A 83 -4.41 -1.46 12.86
CA GLN A 83 -4.73 -2.79 13.38
C GLN A 83 -3.63 -3.82 13.10
N CYS A 84 -2.60 -3.45 12.33
CA CYS A 84 -1.52 -4.34 11.98
C CYS A 84 -0.84 -4.93 13.23
N ILE A 85 -0.56 -6.23 13.17
CA ILE A 85 0.10 -6.99 14.23
C ILE A 85 1.53 -7.44 13.86
N ASP A 86 2.11 -6.81 12.84
CA ASP A 86 3.48 -7.06 12.37
C ASP A 86 3.77 -8.53 12.04
N CYS A 87 2.78 -9.26 11.52
CA CYS A 87 2.93 -10.68 11.18
C CYS A 87 3.73 -10.94 9.90
N MET A 88 3.95 -9.90 9.08
CA MET A 88 4.71 -9.91 7.81
C MET A 88 4.16 -10.82 6.70
N LEU A 89 3.00 -11.47 6.89
CA LEU A 89 2.41 -12.34 5.88
C LEU A 89 2.12 -11.62 4.56
N CYS A 90 1.57 -10.41 4.63
CA CYS A 90 1.24 -9.61 3.43
C CYS A 90 2.48 -9.26 2.59
N VAL A 91 3.62 -9.03 3.23
CA VAL A 91 4.91 -8.78 2.57
C VAL A 91 5.36 -10.04 1.83
N ASP A 92 5.33 -11.20 2.51
CA ASP A 92 5.80 -12.46 1.95
C ASP A 92 4.93 -13.02 0.82
N VAL A 93 3.61 -12.78 0.84
CA VAL A 93 2.67 -13.33 -0.16
C VAL A 93 2.49 -12.44 -1.39
N CYS A 94 2.93 -11.18 -1.35
CA CYS A 94 2.76 -10.26 -2.46
C CYS A 94 3.67 -10.66 -3.64
N PRO A 95 3.14 -11.00 -4.83
CA PRO A 95 3.97 -11.51 -5.94
C PRO A 95 4.89 -10.47 -6.58
N VAL A 96 4.70 -9.19 -6.24
CA VAL A 96 5.40 -8.04 -6.82
C VAL A 96 6.08 -7.17 -5.77
N ASP A 97 6.11 -7.64 -4.51
CA ASP A 97 6.70 -6.93 -3.37
C ASP A 97 6.18 -5.49 -3.26
N ALA A 98 4.85 -5.32 -3.36
CA ALA A 98 4.18 -4.01 -3.30
C ALA A 98 3.94 -3.50 -1.88
N ILE A 99 4.18 -4.33 -0.86
CA ILE A 99 3.79 -4.05 0.52
C ILE A 99 5.04 -4.01 1.39
N ASP A 100 5.14 -2.97 2.22
CA ASP A 100 6.18 -2.83 3.24
C ASP A 100 5.53 -2.59 4.61
N VAL A 101 6.09 -3.20 5.65
CA VAL A 101 5.59 -3.07 7.02
C VAL A 101 6.76 -2.75 7.95
N ASP A 102 6.68 -1.60 8.63
CA ASP A 102 7.72 -1.17 9.58
C ASP A 102 7.11 -0.60 10.87
N SER A 103 7.26 -1.37 11.96
CA SER A 103 6.83 -0.99 13.32
C SER A 103 7.48 0.28 13.88
N GLY A 104 8.55 0.77 13.24
CA GLY A 104 9.23 2.02 13.58
C GLY A 104 8.58 3.27 12.99
N ARG A 105 7.67 3.12 12.00
CA ARG A 105 6.97 4.22 11.36
C ARG A 105 5.64 4.49 12.08
N VAL A 106 5.35 5.78 12.31
CA VAL A 106 4.18 6.30 13.06
C VAL A 106 3.62 7.54 12.41
#